data_AF-A0A7U3D2B6-F1
#
_entry.id   AF-A0A7U3D2B6-F1
#
_cell.length_a   1.000
_cell.length_b   1.000
_cell.length_c   1.000
_cell.angle_alpha   90.00
_cell.angle_beta   90.00
_cell.angle_gamma   90.00
#
_symmetry.space_group_name_H-M   'P 1'
#
loop_
_entity.id
_entity.type
_entity.pdbx_description
1 polymer ?
#
loop_
_entity_poly.entity_id
_entity_poly.type
_entity_poly.pdbx_seq_one_letter_code
_entity_poly.pdbx_strand_id
1 'polypeptide(L)' 'MKKSSLIVLVSILTIIPFIALLDVPGYAVSSPSLGGLPFFYWYQIMWLFLATVLFGSAALIWNRTEEGD' A
#
# COMPACT_ATOMS: atom_id res chain seq x y z
N MET A 1 6.07 6.85 21.50
CA MET A 1 4.63 6.63 21.19
C MET A 1 4.15 5.44 21.98
N LYS A 2 2.88 5.39 22.43
CA LYS A 2 2.35 4.20 23.11
C LYS A 2 2.25 3.03 22.11
N LYS A 3 2.49 1.79 22.54
CA LYS A 3 2.43 0.58 21.69
C LYS A 3 1.12 0.50 20.89
N SER A 4 -0.01 0.87 21.50
CA SER A 4 -1.32 0.96 20.85
C SER A 4 -1.34 1.88 19.62
N SER A 5 -0.63 3.01 19.66
CA SER A 5 -0.56 3.95 18.52
C SER A 5 0.26 3.39 17.36
N LEU A 6 1.26 2.55 17.65
CA LEU A 6 2.10 1.91 16.62
C LEU A 6 1.34 0.79 15.91
N ILE A 7 0.56 0.01 16.66
CA ILE A 7 -0.32 -1.01 16.08
C ILE A 7 -1.32 -0.37 15.13
N VAL A 8 -1.96 0.73 15.54
CA VAL A 8 -2.90 1.47 14.66
C VAL A 8 -2.19 1.94 13.39
N LEU A 9 -0.97 2.48 13.48
CA LEU A 9 -0.19 2.90 12.32
C LEU A 9 0.12 1.73 11.38
N VAL A 10 0.59 0.60 11.91
CA VAL A 10 0.87 -0.62 11.13
C VAL A 10 -0.39 -1.11 10.43
N SER A 11 -1.52 -1.18 11.13
CA SER A 11 -2.81 -1.58 10.53
C SER A 11 -3.25 -0.65 9.40
N ILE A 12 -3.06 0.66 9.55
CA ILE A 12 -3.37 1.64 8.50
C ILE A 12 -2.47 1.41 7.28
N LEU A 13 -1.15 1.27 7.46
CA LEU A 13 -0.22 1.04 6.35
C LEU A 13 -0.57 -0.23 5.56
N THR A 14 -0.96 -1.30 6.26
CA THR A 14 -1.30 -2.59 5.66
C THR A 14 -2.64 -2.57 4.93
N ILE A 15 -3.65 -1.81 5.38
CA ILE A 15 -4.99 -1.83 4.76
C ILE A 15 -5.08 -0.98 3.49
N ILE A 16 -4.22 0.03 3.33
CA ILE A 16 -4.26 0.98 2.19
C ILE A 16 -4.21 0.26 0.82
N PRO A 17 -3.29 -0.69 0.55
CA PRO A 17 -3.24 -1.38 -0.74
C PRO A 17 -4.52 -2.16 -1.05
N PHE A 18 -5.16 -2.76 -0.04
CA PHE A 18 -6.40 -3.51 -0.24
C PHE A 18 -7.53 -2.59 -0.65
N ILE A 19 -7.70 -1.46 0.03
CA ILE A 19 -8.76 -0.49 -0.31
C ILE A 19 -8.55 0.02 -1.74
N ALA A 20 -7.33 0.38 -2.10
CA ALA A 20 -7.03 0.95 -3.41
C ALA A 20 -7.15 -0.05 -4.57
N LEU A 21 -6.89 -1.34 -4.33
CA LEU A 21 -6.98 -2.41 -5.33
C LEU A 21 -8.37 -3.09 -5.34
N LEU A 22 -9.20 -2.90 -4.31
CA LEU A 22 -10.60 -3.33 -4.35
C LEU A 22 -11.49 -2.37 -5.14
N ASP A 23 -11.06 -1.13 -5.32
CA ASP A 23 -11.74 -0.14 -6.17
C ASP A 23 -11.53 -0.40 -7.67
N VAL A 24 -11.90 -1.61 -8.11
CA VAL A 24 -11.81 -2.06 -9.51
C VAL A 24 -12.40 -1.04 -10.50
N PRO A 25 -13.61 -0.49 -10.32
CA PRO A 25 -14.16 0.47 -11.28
C PRO A 25 -13.34 1.77 -11.35
N GLY A 26 -12.61 2.14 -10.29
CA GLY A 26 -11.74 3.32 -10.27
C GLY A 26 -10.55 3.21 -11.22
N TYR A 27 -10.04 2.00 -11.48
CA TYR A 27 -8.85 1.81 -12.32
C TYR A 27 -8.98 0.86 -13.50
N ALA A 28 -10.10 0.13 -13.64
CA ALA A 28 -10.40 -0.71 -14.80
C ALA A 28 -10.86 0.13 -16.01
N VAL A 29 -10.10 1.16 -16.36
CA VAL A 29 -10.35 2.06 -17.49
C VAL A 29 -9.17 2.05 -18.47
N SER A 30 -9.43 2.42 -19.73
CA SER A 30 -8.39 2.44 -20.76
C SER A 30 -7.53 3.71 -20.73
N SER A 31 -8.10 4.82 -20.26
CA SER A 31 -7.45 6.12 -20.17
C SER A 31 -7.35 6.58 -18.72
N PRO A 32 -6.24 7.25 -18.33
CA PRO A 32 -5.11 7.65 -19.16
C PRO A 32 -4.16 6.49 -19.48
N SER A 33 -3.62 6.49 -20.71
CA SER A 33 -2.58 5.54 -21.12
C SER A 33 -1.18 6.13 -20.97
N LEU A 34 -0.21 5.35 -20.52
CA LEU A 34 1.20 5.74 -20.47
C LEU A 34 1.98 4.99 -21.55
N GLY A 35 2.45 5.68 -22.59
CA GLY A 35 3.22 5.05 -23.68
C GLY A 35 2.47 3.92 -24.39
N GLY A 36 1.14 3.97 -24.45
CA GLY A 36 0.28 2.92 -25.00
C GLY A 36 -0.16 1.85 -24.00
N LEU A 37 0.35 1.85 -22.76
CA LEU A 37 -0.17 1.00 -21.67
C LEU A 37 -1.45 1.61 -21.07
N PRO A 38 -2.59 0.91 -21.09
CA PRO A 38 -3.84 1.37 -20.47
C PRO A 38 -3.71 1.61 -18.95
N PHE A 39 -4.60 2.44 -18.40
CA PHE A 39 -4.62 2.81 -16.97
C PHE A 39 -4.54 1.61 -16.04
N PHE A 40 -5.38 0.61 -16.28
CA PHE A 40 -5.43 -0.62 -15.49
C PHE A 40 -4.03 -1.20 -15.23
N TYR A 41 -3.21 -1.36 -16.25
CA TYR A 41 -1.92 -2.04 -16.15
C TYR A 41 -0.87 -1.22 -15.41
N TRP A 42 -0.68 0.04 -15.81
CA TRP A 42 0.36 0.84 -15.17
C TRP A 42 -0.02 1.20 -13.73
N TYR A 43 -1.32 1.34 -13.44
CA TYR A 43 -1.81 1.50 -12.08
C TYR A 43 -1.47 0.29 -11.20
N GLN A 44 -1.64 -0.94 -11.70
CA GLN A 44 -1.19 -2.14 -10.98
C GLN A 44 0.33 -2.11 -10.72
N ILE A 45 1.13 -1.76 -11.73
CA ILE A 45 2.59 -1.71 -11.60
C ILE A 45 3.02 -0.66 -10.57
N MET A 46 2.42 0.53 -10.60
CA MET A 46 2.63 1.57 -9.58
C MET A 46 2.34 1.01 -8.17
N TRP A 47 1.23 0.29 -8.02
CA TRP A 47 0.85 -0.31 -6.74
C TRP A 47 1.80 -1.40 -6.25
N LEU A 48 2.55 -2.09 -7.11
CA LEU A 48 3.61 -3.01 -6.66
C LEU A 48 4.67 -2.29 -5.82
N PHE A 49 5.12 -1.12 -6.30
CA PHE A 49 6.13 -0.31 -5.61
C PHE A 49 5.55 0.32 -4.34
N LEU A 50 4.36 0.91 -4.44
CA LEU A 50 3.69 1.53 -3.29
C LEU A 50 3.40 0.50 -2.18
N ALA A 51 2.86 -0.66 -2.54
CA ALA A 51 2.59 -1.74 -1.59
C ALA A 51 3.88 -2.23 -0.92
N THR A 52 4.99 -2.33 -1.67
CA THR A 52 6.30 -2.70 -1.12
C THR A 52 6.76 -1.68 -0.06
N VAL A 53 6.61 -0.38 -0.33
CA VAL A 53 6.96 0.67 0.65
C VAL A 53 6.04 0.60 1.88
N LEU A 54 4.74 0.41 1.68
CA LEU A 54 3.76 0.34 2.76
C LEU A 54 3.98 -0.89 3.65
N PHE A 55 4.09 -2.10 3.07
CA PHE A 55 4.36 -3.31 3.85
C PHE A 55 5.76 -3.32 4.45
N GLY A 56 6.77 -2.83 3.71
CA GLY A 56 8.14 -2.72 4.21
C GLY A 56 8.23 -1.77 5.40
N SER A 57 7.60 -0.60 5.33
CA SER A 57 7.55 0.34 6.46
C SER A 57 6.77 -0.22 7.65
N ALA A 58 5.65 -0.90 7.41
CA ALA A 58 4.89 -1.59 8.44
C ALA A 58 5.73 -2.66 9.16
N ALA A 59 6.48 -3.49 8.41
CA ALA A 59 7.37 -4.50 8.96
C ALA A 59 8.53 -3.88 9.76
N LEU A 60 9.15 -2.82 9.25
CA LEU A 60 10.22 -2.11 9.96
C LEU A 60 9.73 -1.46 11.26
N ILE A 61 8.51 -0.92 11.26
CA ILE A 61 7.90 -0.35 12.47
C ILE A 61 7.60 -1.48 13.45
N TRP A 62 6.99 -2.57 12.99
CA TRP A 62 6.64 -3.72 13.82
C TRP A 62 7.86 -4.33 14.52
N ASN A 63 8.94 -4.61 13.79
CA ASN A 63 10.14 -5.21 14.35
C ASN A 63 10.77 -4.32 15.44
N ARG A 64 10.77 -2.99 15.23
CA ARG A 64 11.23 -2.04 16.24
C ARG A 64 10.33 -1.97 17.48
N THR A 65 9.07 -2.37 17.37
CA THR A 65 8.16 -2.46 18.53
C THR A 65 8.36 -3.74 19.34
N GLU A 66 8.86 -4.81 18.73
CA GLU A 66 9.18 -6.07 19.41
C GLU A 66 10.53 -6.01 20.12
N GLU A 67 11.54 -5.36 19.54
CA GLU A 67 12.87 -5.21 20.14
C GLU A 67 12.92 -4.22 21.33
N GLY A 68 11.94 -3.33 21.42
CA GLY A 68 11.87 -2.29 22.46
C GLY A 68 11.04 -2.66 23.69
N ASP A 69 10.47 -3.86 23.72
CA ASP A 69 9.75 -4.49 24.85
C ASP A 69 10.64 -5.56 25.51
#